data_AF-A0A832SBR2-F1
#
_entry.id   AF-A0A832SBR2-F1
#
_cell.length_a   1.000
_cell.length_b   1.000
_cell.length_c   1.000
_cell.angle_alpha   90.00
_cell.angle_beta   90.00
_cell.angle_gamma   90.00
#
_symmetry.space_group_name_H-M   'P 1'
#
loop_
_entity.id
_entity.type
_entity.pdbx_description
1 polymer ?
#
loop_
_entity_poly.entity_id
_entity_poly.type
_entity_poly.pdbx_seq_one_letter_code
_entity_poly.pdbx_strand_id
1 'polypeptide(L)'
;MTVIGILIGILIFGIKTGLGCGFSNITTREILTIGGSYFFLALLFGSVADHLSFDAFERLSAMGMGIHVLVSLLLIGAGIYTQKKWNSGKDVSRHTFLAISMPCPVCLGALAVSCMLLSQSLSYSGIKIGFLVGIAFFIAVVASSFLFRFGKVRCGKTPETMGSAMMLLGIYYLLGALLIPAYMKSKQMNMAPMQTGESGLFPLLAFGIIILAGFFLDRVRSSQ
;
A
#
# COMPACT_ATOMS: atom_id res chain seq x y z
N MET A 1 5.96 -19.32 -3.65
CA MET A 1 5.99 -17.97 -4.27
C MET A 1 4.79 -17.11 -3.87
N THR A 2 3.57 -17.65 -3.86
CA THR A 2 2.32 -16.91 -3.51
C THR A 2 2.33 -16.32 -2.10
N VAL A 3 2.71 -17.10 -1.08
CA VAL A 3 2.74 -16.65 0.33
C VAL A 3 3.69 -15.46 0.55
N ILE A 4 4.86 -15.47 -0.08
CA ILE A 4 5.85 -14.38 0.03
C ILE A 4 5.29 -13.11 -0.63
N GLY A 5 4.66 -13.22 -1.80
CA GLY A 5 4.02 -12.09 -2.48
C GLY A 5 2.88 -11.47 -1.65
N ILE A 6 2.07 -12.31 -1.00
CA ILE A 6 1.01 -11.89 -0.08
C ILE A 6 1.61 -11.11 1.10
N LEU A 7 2.67 -11.64 1.72
CA LEU A 7 3.33 -10.97 2.86
C LEU A 7 3.97 -9.64 2.46
N ILE A 8 4.60 -9.56 1.29
CA ILE A 8 5.15 -8.32 0.75
C ILE A 8 4.03 -7.29 0.50
N GLY A 9 2.89 -7.72 -0.07
CA GLY A 9 1.73 -6.86 -0.26
C GLY A 9 1.24 -6.26 1.06
N ILE A 10 1.04 -7.10 2.09
CA ILE A 10 0.66 -6.68 3.44
C ILE A 10 1.65 -5.64 4.00
N LEU A 11 2.95 -5.87 3.84
CA LEU A 11 3.98 -4.94 4.29
C LEU A 11 3.90 -3.59 3.56
N ILE A 12 3.76 -3.58 2.23
CA ILE A 12 3.67 -2.36 1.44
C ILE A 12 2.44 -1.54 1.85
N PHE A 13 1.29 -2.18 2.04
CA PHE A 13 0.08 -1.50 2.50
C PHE A 13 0.20 -1.01 3.94
N GLY A 14 0.82 -1.78 4.83
CA GLY A 14 1.10 -1.36 6.20
C GLY A 14 2.03 -0.14 6.27
N ILE A 15 3.07 -0.11 5.43
CA ILE A 15 4.00 1.02 5.29
C ILE A 15 3.25 2.28 4.84
N LYS A 16 2.29 2.17 3.90
CA LYS A 16 1.47 3.31 3.47
C LYS A 16 0.68 3.91 4.65
N THR A 17 -0.02 3.08 5.41
CA THR A 17 -0.79 3.54 6.57
C THR A 17 0.14 4.12 7.64
N GLY A 18 1.30 3.50 7.85
CA GLY A 18 2.29 3.98 8.81
C GLY A 18 3.02 5.26 8.40
N LEU A 19 3.20 5.52 7.10
CA LEU A 19 3.69 6.81 6.58
C LEU A 19 2.78 7.95 7.05
N GLY A 20 1.46 7.80 6.87
CA GLY A 20 0.52 8.77 7.40
C GLY A 20 0.69 8.95 8.91
N CYS A 21 0.71 7.84 9.64
CA CYS A 21 0.70 7.85 11.09
C CYS A 21 1.97 8.47 11.70
N GLY A 22 3.13 8.17 11.11
CA GLY A 22 4.42 8.63 11.60
C GLY A 22 4.73 10.09 11.28
N PHE A 23 4.20 10.62 10.16
CA PHE A 23 4.36 12.04 9.82
C PHE A 23 3.31 12.96 10.45
N SER A 24 2.14 12.42 10.81
CA SER A 24 1.09 13.19 11.47
C SER A 24 1.42 13.51 12.93
N ASN A 25 0.80 14.56 13.46
CA ASN A 25 0.88 14.92 14.88
C ASN A 25 -0.17 14.16 15.71
N ILE A 26 -0.15 12.83 15.61
CA ILE A 26 -1.07 11.94 16.34
C ILE A 26 -0.37 11.25 17.51
N THR A 27 -1.18 10.87 18.48
CA THR A 27 -0.74 10.14 19.67
C THR A 27 -0.49 8.67 19.33
N THR A 28 0.38 8.01 20.10
CA THR A 28 0.64 6.57 19.96
C THR A 28 -0.62 5.74 20.15
N ARG A 29 -1.59 6.24 20.94
CA ARG A 29 -2.91 5.61 21.11
C ARG A 29 -3.69 5.61 19.80
N GLU A 30 -3.72 6.72 19.07
CA GLU A 30 -4.39 6.80 17.76
C GLU A 30 -3.77 5.81 16.75
N ILE A 31 -2.44 5.68 16.72
CA ILE A 31 -1.74 4.70 15.88
C ILE A 31 -2.17 3.26 16.22
N LEU A 32 -2.23 2.92 17.51
CA LEU A 32 -2.70 1.61 17.97
C LEU A 32 -4.18 1.38 17.65
N THR A 33 -5.04 2.39 17.75
CA THR A 33 -6.45 2.25 17.37
C THR A 33 -6.64 2.01 15.88
N ILE A 34 -5.85 2.68 15.03
CA ILE A 34 -5.88 2.49 13.58
C ILE A 34 -5.34 1.09 13.23
N GLY A 35 -4.17 0.72 13.73
CA GLY A 35 -3.65 -0.64 13.54
C GLY A 35 -4.62 -1.70 14.04
N GLY A 36 -5.22 -1.49 15.21
CA GLY A 36 -6.19 -2.38 15.83
C GLY A 36 -7.49 -2.51 15.03
N SER A 37 -7.96 -1.44 14.39
CA SER A 37 -9.12 -1.52 13.50
C SER A 37 -8.81 -2.39 12.28
N TYR A 38 -7.66 -2.22 11.63
CA TYR A 38 -7.26 -3.09 10.53
C TYR A 38 -7.07 -4.55 10.96
N PHE A 39 -6.53 -4.79 12.16
CA PHE A 39 -6.43 -6.12 12.75
C PHE A 39 -7.82 -6.77 12.91
N PHE A 40 -8.78 -6.01 13.46
CA PHE A 40 -10.15 -6.47 13.65
C PHE A 40 -10.85 -6.74 12.30
N LEU A 41 -10.66 -5.87 11.30
CA LEU A 41 -11.17 -6.10 9.95
C LEU A 41 -10.54 -7.35 9.32
N ALA A 42 -9.25 -7.61 9.51
CA ALA A 42 -8.60 -8.81 9.02
C ALA A 42 -9.17 -10.09 9.67
N LEU A 43 -9.50 -10.05 10.96
CA LEU A 43 -10.20 -11.14 11.64
C LEU A 43 -11.61 -11.37 11.08
N LEU A 44 -12.36 -10.28 10.86
CA LEU A 44 -13.70 -10.35 10.26
C LEU A 44 -13.63 -11.00 8.86
N PHE A 45 -12.72 -10.53 8.01
CA PHE A 45 -12.54 -11.08 6.68
C PHE A 45 -12.04 -12.53 6.71
N GLY A 46 -11.12 -12.88 7.62
CA GLY A 46 -10.69 -14.26 7.80
C GLY A 46 -11.82 -15.19 8.26
N SER A 47 -12.72 -14.73 9.12
CA SER A 47 -13.88 -15.51 9.56
C SER A 47 -14.91 -15.72 8.46
N VAL A 48 -15.05 -14.75 7.55
CA VAL A 48 -16.02 -14.82 6.45
C VAL A 48 -15.40 -15.44 5.19
N ALA A 49 -14.07 -15.53 5.11
CA ALA A 49 -13.33 -16.06 3.95
C ALA A 49 -13.77 -17.49 3.56
N ASP A 50 -14.16 -18.31 4.53
CA ASP A 50 -14.62 -19.69 4.29
C ASP A 50 -16.06 -19.74 3.72
N HIS A 51 -16.82 -18.65 3.83
CA HIS A 51 -18.21 -18.53 3.34
C HIS A 51 -18.36 -17.59 2.14
N LEU A 52 -17.32 -16.84 1.78
CA LEU A 52 -17.38 -15.87 0.70
C LEU A 52 -17.06 -16.55 -0.64
N SER A 53 -18.01 -16.55 -1.57
CA SER A 53 -17.75 -17.04 -2.94
C SER A 53 -16.75 -16.12 -3.66
N PHE A 54 -15.83 -16.71 -4.42
CA PHE A 54 -14.85 -15.98 -5.22
C PHE A 54 -15.50 -14.94 -6.14
N ASP A 55 -16.69 -15.23 -6.68
CA ASP A 55 -17.45 -14.32 -7.55
C ASP A 55 -17.90 -13.04 -6.85
N ALA A 56 -18.33 -13.13 -5.58
CA ALA A 56 -18.73 -11.96 -4.81
C ALA A 56 -17.51 -11.07 -4.50
N PHE A 57 -16.37 -11.71 -4.22
CA PHE A 57 -15.10 -11.04 -3.99
C PHE A 57 -14.57 -10.35 -5.26
N GLU A 58 -14.68 -11.02 -6.41
CA GLU A 58 -14.22 -10.47 -7.69
C GLU A 58 -15.07 -9.27 -8.12
N ARG A 59 -16.40 -9.32 -7.92
CA ARG A 59 -17.30 -8.17 -8.15
C ARG A 59 -17.00 -7.00 -7.22
N LEU A 60 -16.72 -7.27 -5.93
CA LEU A 60 -16.32 -6.24 -4.97
C LEU A 60 -14.98 -5.61 -5.36
N SER A 61 -14.03 -6.42 -5.84
CA SER A 61 -12.73 -5.96 -6.34
C SER A 61 -12.84 -5.17 -7.64
N ALA A 62 -13.74 -5.55 -8.54
CA ALA A 62 -14.03 -4.84 -9.78
C ALA A 62 -14.64 -3.46 -9.51
N MET A 63 -15.56 -3.34 -8.54
CA MET A 63 -16.04 -2.04 -8.05
C MET A 63 -14.93 -1.23 -7.37
N GLY A 64 -13.95 -1.91 -6.78
CA GLY A 64 -12.77 -1.31 -6.15
C GLY A 64 -11.90 -0.49 -7.10
N MET A 65 -11.89 -0.79 -8.41
CA MET A 65 -11.13 -0.02 -9.40
C MET A 65 -11.60 1.45 -9.51
N GLY A 66 -12.90 1.69 -9.51
CA GLY A 66 -13.45 3.06 -9.52
C GLY A 66 -13.08 3.82 -8.26
N ILE A 67 -13.12 3.15 -7.11
CA ILE A 67 -12.73 3.76 -5.83
C ILE A 67 -11.21 3.97 -5.76
N HIS A 68 -10.40 3.13 -6.41
CA HIS A 68 -8.95 3.30 -6.51
C HIS A 68 -8.60 4.62 -7.20
N VAL A 69 -9.28 4.93 -8.31
CA VAL A 69 -9.12 6.21 -9.02
C VAL A 69 -9.57 7.39 -8.15
N LEU A 70 -10.72 7.29 -7.49
CA LEU A 70 -11.22 8.35 -6.61
C LEU A 70 -10.26 8.61 -5.44
N VAL A 71 -9.75 7.57 -4.79
CA VAL A 71 -8.74 7.67 -3.73
C VAL A 71 -7.44 8.27 -4.26
N SER A 72 -7.01 7.91 -5.48
CA SER A 72 -5.79 8.47 -6.09
C SER A 72 -5.90 9.99 -6.28
N LEU A 73 -7.03 10.48 -6.80
CA LEU A 73 -7.30 11.91 -6.96
C LEU A 73 -7.38 12.63 -5.62
N LEU A 74 -8.02 12.02 -4.62
CA LEU A 74 -8.12 12.58 -3.28
C LEU A 74 -6.74 12.69 -2.62
N LEU A 75 -5.87 11.68 -2.78
CA LEU A 75 -4.49 11.71 -2.28
C LEU A 75 -3.64 12.79 -2.95
N ILE A 76 -3.77 12.98 -4.26
CA ILE A 76 -3.08 14.06 -4.99
C ILE A 76 -3.57 15.42 -4.48
N GLY A 77 -4.90 15.62 -4.42
CA GLY A 77 -5.49 16.87 -3.94
C GLY A 77 -5.12 17.18 -2.48
N ALA A 78 -5.17 16.18 -1.60
CA ALA A 78 -4.76 16.31 -0.20
C ALA A 78 -3.26 16.60 -0.07
N GLY A 79 -2.42 16.01 -0.92
CA GLY A 79 -0.99 16.30 -0.99
C GLY A 79 -0.71 17.76 -1.35
N ILE A 80 -1.35 18.26 -2.42
CA ILE A 80 -1.19 19.65 -2.87
C ILE A 80 -1.70 20.62 -1.81
N TYR A 81 -2.86 20.33 -1.23
CA TYR A 81 -3.43 21.13 -0.14
C TYR A 81 -2.52 21.17 1.08
N THR A 82 -1.94 20.03 1.48
CA THR A 82 -1.00 19.93 2.61
C THR A 82 0.23 20.80 2.39
N GLN A 83 0.86 20.71 1.21
CA GLN A 83 2.04 21.52 0.89
C GLN A 83 1.71 23.02 0.84
N LYS A 84 0.62 23.40 0.15
CA LYS A 84 0.23 24.81 0.01
C LYS A 84 -0.06 25.47 1.36
N LYS A 85 -0.75 24.75 2.25
CA LYS A 85 -1.17 25.28 3.55
C LYS A 85 -0.03 25.25 4.57
N TRP A 86 0.88 24.28 4.48
CA TRP A 86 2.13 24.26 5.23
C TRP A 86 3.02 25.45 4.89
N ASN A 87 3.17 25.77 3.59
CA ASN A 87 3.91 26.98 3.16
C ASN A 87 3.25 28.29 3.58
N SER A 88 1.96 28.25 3.95
CA SER A 88 1.25 29.38 4.55
C SER A 88 1.37 29.44 6.08
N GLY A 89 2.24 28.63 6.69
CA GLY A 89 2.49 28.60 8.14
C GLY A 89 1.42 27.90 8.98
N LYS A 90 0.49 27.14 8.37
CA LYS A 90 -0.59 26.45 9.07
C LYS A 90 -0.37 24.94 9.03
N ASP A 91 -0.25 24.31 10.21
CA ASP A 91 -0.17 22.84 10.30
C ASP A 91 -1.56 22.21 10.07
N VAL A 92 -1.69 21.47 8.97
CA VAL A 92 -2.90 20.73 8.60
C VAL A 92 -2.66 19.22 8.59
N SER A 93 -1.46 18.78 9.01
CA SER A 93 -1.01 17.39 8.93
C SER A 93 -1.97 16.42 9.63
N ARG A 94 -2.68 16.86 10.67
CA ARG A 94 -3.69 16.05 11.36
C ARG A 94 -4.95 15.77 10.52
N HIS A 95 -5.39 16.74 9.72
CA HIS A 95 -6.60 16.58 8.89
C HIS A 95 -6.31 15.80 7.61
N THR A 96 -5.19 16.05 6.95
CA THR A 96 -4.81 15.31 5.73
C THR A 96 -4.23 13.94 6.02
N PHE A 97 -3.76 13.69 7.24
CA PHE A 97 -3.43 12.33 7.70
C PHE A 97 -4.61 11.37 7.57
N LEU A 98 -5.81 11.83 7.96
CA LEU A 98 -7.00 11.01 7.90
C LEU A 98 -7.29 10.55 6.47
N ALA A 99 -7.02 11.39 5.47
CA ALA A 99 -7.16 11.03 4.06
C ALA A 99 -6.21 9.92 3.60
N ILE A 100 -5.05 9.75 4.24
CA ILE A 100 -4.10 8.67 3.96
C ILE A 100 -4.36 7.40 4.78
N SER A 101 -4.75 7.58 6.04
CA SER A 101 -4.85 6.49 7.01
C SER A 101 -6.24 5.88 7.11
N MET A 102 -7.26 6.50 6.49
CA MET A 102 -8.58 5.91 6.41
C MET A 102 -8.49 4.56 5.70
N PRO A 103 -9.24 3.54 6.18
CA PRO A 103 -9.26 2.20 5.59
C PRO A 103 -9.64 2.32 4.12
N CYS A 104 -8.62 2.25 3.27
CA CYS A 104 -8.82 2.36 1.85
C CYS A 104 -9.49 1.05 1.38
N PRO A 105 -10.53 1.10 0.54
CA PRO A 105 -11.22 -0.11 0.09
C PRO A 105 -10.28 -1.08 -0.65
N VAL A 106 -9.20 -0.55 -1.23
CA VAL A 106 -8.10 -1.34 -1.82
C VAL A 106 -7.34 -2.14 -0.77
N CYS A 107 -7.06 -1.54 0.39
CA CYS A 107 -6.38 -2.15 1.51
C CYS A 107 -7.24 -3.28 2.10
N LEU A 108 -8.55 -3.04 2.21
CA LEU A 108 -9.53 -4.03 2.65
C LEU A 108 -9.66 -5.18 1.65
N GLY A 109 -9.73 -4.86 0.35
CA GLY A 109 -9.72 -5.86 -0.72
C GLY A 109 -8.45 -6.71 -0.68
N ALA A 110 -7.28 -6.08 -0.54
CA ALA A 110 -6.01 -6.79 -0.42
C ALA A 110 -5.94 -7.70 0.82
N LEU A 111 -6.44 -7.24 1.97
CA LEU A 111 -6.55 -8.06 3.19
C LEU A 111 -7.47 -9.26 2.97
N ALA A 112 -8.63 -9.06 2.34
CA ALA A 112 -9.57 -10.14 2.04
C ALA A 112 -8.99 -11.16 1.05
N VAL A 113 -8.38 -10.72 -0.07
CA VAL A 113 -7.64 -11.61 -1.00
C VAL A 113 -6.58 -12.39 -0.25
N SER A 114 -5.79 -11.70 0.58
CA SER A 114 -4.70 -12.32 1.32
C SER A 114 -5.21 -13.42 2.24
N CYS A 115 -6.31 -13.19 2.96
CA CYS A 115 -6.92 -14.20 3.82
C CYS A 115 -7.47 -15.39 3.01
N MET A 116 -8.15 -15.14 1.89
CA MET A 116 -8.71 -16.20 1.04
C MET A 116 -7.61 -17.07 0.41
N LEU A 117 -6.61 -16.45 -0.23
CA LEU A 117 -5.51 -17.17 -0.88
C LEU A 117 -4.67 -17.96 0.14
N LEU A 118 -4.47 -17.41 1.33
CA LEU A 118 -3.71 -18.09 2.38
C LEU A 118 -4.53 -19.24 3.00
N SER A 119 -5.86 -19.12 3.08
CA SER A 119 -6.77 -20.22 3.49
C SER A 119 -6.67 -21.42 2.57
N GLN A 120 -6.72 -21.16 1.26
CA GLN A 120 -6.53 -22.21 0.26
C GLN A 120 -5.12 -22.81 0.28
N SER A 121 -4.10 -22.01 0.59
CA SER A 121 -2.70 -22.47 0.55
C SER A 121 -2.29 -23.28 1.79
N LEU A 122 -2.83 -22.97 2.98
CA LEU A 122 -2.40 -23.56 4.25
C LEU A 122 -3.41 -24.54 4.87
N SER A 123 -4.59 -24.74 4.28
CA SER A 123 -5.63 -25.66 4.80
C SER A 123 -5.98 -25.44 6.29
N TYR A 124 -5.73 -24.24 6.81
CA TYR A 124 -6.07 -23.85 8.17
C TYR A 124 -7.42 -23.14 8.20
N SER A 125 -8.09 -23.19 9.36
CA SER A 125 -9.32 -22.43 9.61
C SER A 125 -9.12 -20.93 9.33
N GLY A 126 -10.07 -20.30 8.63
CA GLY A 126 -9.98 -18.90 8.22
C GLY A 126 -9.72 -17.91 9.36
N ILE A 127 -10.17 -18.22 10.59
CA ILE A 127 -9.92 -17.40 11.79
C ILE A 127 -8.42 -17.33 12.13
N LYS A 128 -7.70 -18.47 12.06
CA LYS A 128 -6.25 -18.52 12.35
C LYS A 128 -5.46 -17.68 11.34
N ILE A 129 -5.94 -17.65 10.10
CA ILE A 129 -5.32 -16.92 9.00
C ILE A 129 -5.60 -15.43 9.10
N GLY A 130 -6.85 -15.05 9.39
CA GLY A 130 -7.20 -13.66 9.71
C GLY A 130 -6.38 -13.11 10.86
N PHE A 131 -6.11 -13.94 11.88
CA PHE A 131 -5.23 -13.58 12.99
C PHE A 131 -3.77 -13.35 12.54
N LEU A 132 -3.22 -14.26 11.73
CA LEU A 132 -1.85 -14.15 11.21
C LEU A 132 -1.66 -12.91 10.32
N VAL A 133 -2.56 -12.72 9.36
CA VAL A 133 -2.56 -11.58 8.42
C VAL A 133 -2.78 -10.27 9.20
N GLY A 134 -3.71 -10.28 10.15
CA GLY A 134 -3.97 -9.15 11.03
C GLY A 134 -2.73 -8.75 11.81
N ILE A 135 -2.05 -9.69 12.48
CA ILE A 135 -0.83 -9.40 13.25
C ILE A 135 0.25 -8.83 12.34
N ALA A 136 0.47 -9.43 11.17
CA ALA A 136 1.46 -8.97 10.22
C ALA A 136 1.18 -7.51 9.79
N PHE A 137 -0.08 -7.19 9.48
CA PHE A 137 -0.49 -5.84 9.12
C PHE A 137 -0.34 -4.86 10.29
N PHE A 138 -0.75 -5.26 11.49
CA PHE A 138 -0.61 -4.45 12.70
C PHE A 138 0.84 -4.10 12.98
N ILE A 139 1.74 -5.09 12.96
CA ILE A 139 3.18 -4.90 13.14
C ILE A 139 3.72 -3.98 12.06
N ALA A 140 3.33 -4.18 10.80
CA ALA A 140 3.77 -3.35 9.69
C ALA A 140 3.38 -1.88 9.90
N VAL A 141 2.13 -1.60 10.30
CA VAL A 141 1.65 -0.24 10.59
C VAL A 141 2.41 0.36 11.77
N VAL A 142 2.51 -0.34 12.90
CA VAL A 142 3.17 0.18 14.10
C VAL A 142 4.65 0.42 13.85
N ALA A 143 5.37 -0.57 13.33
CA ALA A 143 6.81 -0.48 13.06
C ALA A 143 7.13 0.65 12.08
N SER A 144 6.39 0.75 10.97
CA SER A 144 6.62 1.82 10.00
C SER A 144 6.23 3.19 10.58
N SER A 145 5.15 3.30 11.34
CA SER A 145 4.77 4.56 12.02
C SER A 145 5.87 5.05 12.95
N PHE A 146 6.42 4.17 13.77
CA PHE A 146 7.53 4.52 14.67
C PHE A 146 8.79 4.86 13.89
N LEU A 147 9.11 4.13 12.83
CA LEU A 147 10.28 4.41 11.99
C LEU A 147 10.20 5.80 11.36
N PHE A 148 9.05 6.17 10.80
CA PHE A 148 8.83 7.51 10.24
C PHE A 148 8.78 8.60 11.29
N ARG A 149 8.18 8.34 12.46
CA ARG A 149 8.17 9.28 13.59
C ARG A 149 9.58 9.54 14.12
N PHE A 150 10.40 8.51 14.25
CA PHE A 150 11.78 8.63 14.68
C PHE A 150 12.64 9.33 13.62
N GLY A 151 12.43 9.01 12.34
CA GLY A 151 13.05 9.71 11.22
C GLY A 151 12.66 11.19 11.12
N LYS A 152 11.41 11.54 11.47
CA LYS A 152 10.94 12.92 11.57
C LYS A 152 11.70 13.69 12.64
N VAL A 153 11.81 13.13 13.85
CA VAL A 153 12.52 13.76 14.98
C VAL A 153 14.02 13.88 14.72
N ARG A 154 14.64 12.86 14.10
CA ARG A 154 16.10 12.81 13.90
C ARG A 154 16.61 13.55 12.66
N CYS A 155 15.82 13.60 11.58
CA CYS A 155 16.22 14.25 10.32
C CYS A 155 15.48 15.57 10.05
N GLY A 156 14.69 16.10 11.00
CA GLY A 156 13.95 17.35 10.83
C GLY A 156 12.96 17.33 9.67
N LYS A 157 12.47 16.14 9.25
CA LYS A 157 11.59 16.02 8.08
C LYS A 157 10.27 16.76 8.33
N THR A 158 9.98 17.75 7.50
CA THR A 158 8.80 18.62 7.60
C THR A 158 7.56 17.95 6.97
N PRO A 159 6.33 18.39 7.29
CA PRO A 159 5.09 17.98 6.64
C PRO A 159 5.04 18.15 5.11
N GLU A 160 5.98 18.88 4.50
CA GLU A 160 6.17 18.85 3.03
C GLU A 160 6.52 17.45 2.53
N THR A 161 7.35 16.70 3.26
CA THR A 161 7.72 15.31 2.90
C THR A 161 6.51 14.39 2.93
N MET A 162 5.57 14.64 3.84
CA MET A 162 4.28 13.95 3.88
C MET A 162 3.48 14.28 2.62
N GLY A 163 3.32 15.57 2.29
CA GLY A 163 2.63 16.03 1.08
C GLY A 163 3.18 15.41 -0.21
N SER A 164 4.51 15.39 -0.37
CA SER A 164 5.19 14.75 -1.50
C SER A 164 4.93 13.24 -1.53
N ALA A 165 4.95 12.57 -0.38
CA ALA A 165 4.61 11.15 -0.28
C ALA A 165 3.14 10.88 -0.65
N MET A 166 2.18 11.76 -0.27
CA MET A 166 0.77 11.61 -0.66
C MET A 166 0.62 11.73 -2.18
N MET A 167 1.28 12.71 -2.80
CA MET A 167 1.24 12.88 -4.26
C MET A 167 1.87 11.68 -4.98
N LEU A 168 3.03 11.20 -4.52
CA LEU A 168 3.69 10.05 -5.12
C LEU A 168 2.82 8.78 -5.01
N LEU A 169 2.20 8.54 -3.85
CA LEU A 169 1.25 7.44 -3.67
C LEU A 169 0.01 7.59 -4.55
N GLY A 170 -0.52 8.81 -4.68
CA GLY A 170 -1.65 9.10 -5.55
C GLY A 170 -1.34 8.84 -7.02
N ILE A 171 -0.19 9.31 -7.52
CA ILE A 171 0.26 9.06 -8.89
C ILE A 171 0.49 7.56 -9.11
N TYR A 172 1.15 6.87 -8.17
CA TYR A 172 1.34 5.42 -8.23
C TYR A 172 0.02 4.66 -8.35
N TYR A 173 -1.00 5.09 -7.59
CA TYR A 173 -2.34 4.49 -7.62
C TYR A 173 -3.05 4.77 -8.95
N LEU A 174 -2.96 6.00 -9.46
CA LEU A 174 -3.51 6.35 -10.78
C LEU A 174 -2.85 5.52 -11.90
N LEU A 175 -1.53 5.37 -11.82
CA LEU A 175 -0.77 4.55 -12.76
C LEU A 175 -1.20 3.08 -12.69
N GLY A 176 -1.37 2.54 -11.47
CA GLY A 176 -1.90 1.19 -11.25
C GLY A 176 -3.28 0.98 -11.86
N ALA A 177 -4.21 1.93 -11.65
CA ALA A 177 -5.55 1.87 -12.23
C ALA A 177 -5.56 1.91 -13.77
N LEU A 178 -4.57 2.53 -14.40
CA LEU A 178 -4.41 2.54 -15.87
C LEU A 178 -3.68 1.28 -16.40
N LEU A 179 -2.61 0.85 -15.71
CA LEU A 179 -1.76 -0.27 -16.11
C LEU A 179 -2.46 -1.63 -15.97
N ILE A 180 -3.19 -1.87 -14.88
CA ILE A 180 -3.86 -3.16 -14.62
C ILE A 180 -4.82 -3.55 -15.76
N PRO A 181 -5.80 -2.72 -16.17
CA PRO A 181 -6.72 -3.09 -17.25
C PRO A 181 -6.01 -3.17 -18.61
N ALA A 182 -5.00 -2.32 -18.86
CA ALA A 182 -4.20 -2.38 -20.07
C ALA A 182 -3.41 -3.70 -20.18
N TYR A 183 -2.83 -4.15 -19.06
CA TYR A 183 -2.13 -5.43 -18.96
C TYR A 183 -3.08 -6.63 -19.07
N MET A 184 -4.27 -6.57 -18.47
CA MET A 184 -5.27 -7.62 -18.62
C MET A 184 -5.75 -7.75 -20.07
N LYS A 185 -5.99 -6.62 -20.76
CA LYS A 185 -6.34 -6.64 -22.19
C LYS A 185 -5.20 -7.18 -23.05
N SER A 186 -3.94 -6.85 -22.75
CA SER A 186 -2.80 -7.37 -23.51
C SER A 186 -2.58 -8.87 -23.31
N LYS A 187 -2.90 -9.42 -22.13
CA LYS A 187 -2.95 -10.87 -21.88
C LYS A 187 -4.08 -11.58 -22.61
N GLN A 188 -5.22 -10.92 -22.83
CA GLN A 188 -6.37 -11.50 -23.52
C GLN A 188 -6.24 -11.44 -25.06
N MET A 189 -5.46 -10.49 -25.58
CA MET A 189 -4.99 -10.56 -26.95
C MET A 189 -3.97 -11.70 -27.02
N ASN A 190 -4.32 -12.79 -27.72
CA ASN A 190 -3.46 -13.96 -27.97
C ASN A 190 -2.14 -13.56 -28.65
N MET A 191 -1.22 -12.96 -27.91
CA MET A 191 0.20 -13.08 -28.19
C MET A 191 0.51 -14.54 -27.87
N ALA A 192 0.95 -15.29 -28.89
CA ALA A 192 1.34 -16.69 -28.81
C ALA A 192 2.08 -16.98 -27.48
N PRO A 193 1.92 -18.17 -26.87
CA PRO A 193 2.49 -18.46 -25.56
C PRO A 193 4.00 -18.26 -25.64
N MET A 194 4.45 -17.10 -25.22
CA MET A 194 5.85 -16.82 -25.01
C MET A 194 6.17 -17.66 -23.80
N GLN A 195 6.70 -18.85 -24.07
CA GLN A 195 7.18 -19.79 -23.09
C GLN A 195 7.91 -18.96 -22.05
N THR A 196 7.33 -18.87 -20.86
CA THR A 196 7.96 -18.20 -19.73
C THR A 196 9.00 -19.18 -19.19
N GLY A 197 9.98 -19.49 -20.04
CA GLY A 197 11.29 -19.89 -19.60
C GLY A 197 11.90 -18.72 -18.83
N GLU A 198 12.98 -18.99 -18.13
CA GLU A 198 13.67 -18.14 -17.16
C GLU A 198 14.12 -16.75 -17.68
N SER A 199 13.75 -16.37 -18.91
CA SER A 199 14.04 -15.13 -19.62
C SER A 199 13.19 -13.92 -19.19
N GLY A 200 12.07 -14.09 -18.49
CA GLY A 200 11.29 -12.97 -17.95
C GLY A 200 11.99 -12.21 -16.81
N LEU A 201 12.98 -12.84 -16.17
CA LEU A 201 13.79 -12.27 -15.11
C LEU A 201 14.80 -11.24 -15.63
N PHE A 202 15.31 -11.45 -16.86
CA PHE A 202 16.32 -10.63 -17.50
C PHE A 202 15.91 -9.16 -17.73
N PRO A 203 14.73 -8.85 -18.32
CA PRO A 203 14.30 -7.47 -18.50
C PRO A 203 13.99 -6.79 -17.16
N LEU A 204 13.43 -7.51 -16.18
CA LEU A 204 13.20 -6.99 -14.83
C LEU A 204 14.51 -6.64 -14.11
N LEU A 205 15.53 -7.50 -14.25
CA LEU A 205 16.87 -7.26 -13.71
C LEU A 205 17.56 -6.08 -14.39
N ALA A 206 17.42 -5.94 -15.72
CA ALA A 206 17.96 -4.81 -16.47
C ALA A 206 17.33 -3.48 -16.03
N PHE A 207 16.00 -3.43 -15.84
CA PHE A 207 15.33 -2.24 -15.29
C PHE A 207 15.79 -1.94 -13.86
N GLY A 208 15.97 -2.97 -13.02
CA GLY A 208 16.51 -2.82 -11.67
C GLY A 208 17.91 -2.20 -11.65
N ILE A 209 18.80 -2.65 -12.54
CA ILE A 209 20.18 -2.14 -12.66
C ILE A 209 20.19 -0.68 -13.12
N ILE A 210 19.34 -0.31 -14.08
CA ILE A 210 19.24 1.08 -14.57
C ILE A 210 18.80 2.02 -13.44
N ILE A 211 17.82 1.61 -12.63
CA ILE A 211 17.36 2.40 -11.49
C ILE A 211 18.45 2.52 -10.43
N LEU A 212 19.19 1.44 -10.15
CA LEU A 212 20.31 1.45 -9.19
C LEU A 212 21.47 2.34 -9.67
N ALA A 213 21.81 2.26 -10.96
CA ALA A 213 22.84 3.09 -11.58
C ALA A 213 22.46 4.57 -11.53
N GLY A 214 21.20 4.91 -11.82
CA GLY A 214 20.67 6.25 -11.66
C GLY A 214 20.79 6.77 -10.23
N PHE A 215 20.47 5.93 -9.24
CA PHE A 215 20.59 6.28 -7.82
C PHE A 215 22.04 6.51 -7.37
N PHE A 216 22.99 5.70 -7.86
CA PHE A 216 24.41 5.87 -7.56
C PHE A 216 25.00 7.11 -8.25
N LEU A 217 24.62 7.39 -9.50
CA LEU A 217 25.07 8.59 -10.22
C LEU A 217 24.56 9.87 -9.57
N ASP A 218 23.32 9.90 -9.08
CA ASP A 218 22.78 11.05 -8.37
C ASP A 218 23.50 11.29 -7.03
N ARG A 219 23.84 10.20 -6.32
CA ARG A 219 24.57 10.27 -5.06
C ARG A 219 26.03 10.70 -5.22
N VAL A 220 26.68 10.34 -6.33
CA VAL A 220 28.04 10.79 -6.66
C VAL A 220 28.04 12.27 -7.08
N ARG A 221 27.02 12.71 -7.83
CA ARG A 221 26.90 14.10 -8.27
C ARG A 221 26.51 15.06 -7.14
N SER A 222 25.83 14.59 -6.10
CA SER A 222 25.50 15.37 -4.90
C SER A 222 26.68 15.51 -3.90
N SER A 223 27.81 14.83 -4.14
CA SER A 223 28.98 14.84 -3.26
C SER A 223 30.19 15.58 -3.85
N GLN A 224 30.02 16.26 -5.00
CA GLN A 224 30.90 17.30 -5.52
C GLN A 224 30.23 18.67 -5.32
#